data_AF-A0A955T3D8-F1
#
_entry.id   AF-A0A955T3D8-F1
#
_cell.length_a   1.000
_cell.length_b   1.000
_cell.length_c   1.000
_cell.angle_alpha   90.00
_cell.angle_beta   90.00
_cell.angle_gamma   90.00
#
_symmetry.space_group_name_H-M   'P 1'
#
loop_
_entity.id
_entity.type
_entity.pdbx_description
1 polymer ?
#
loop_
_entity_poly.entity_id
_entity_poly.type
_entity_poly.pdbx_seq_one_letter_code
_entity_poly.pdbx_strand_id
1 'polypeptide(L)' 'KEKGVNVVALSALLTTTMPGMKKVIEELESAGVRGQTKVMVGGAPVTQRFAEEIGADGYSASATGAVALARQFIGAA' A
#
# COMPACT_ATOMS: atom_id res chain seq x y z
N LYS A 1 3.99 -8.22 10.86
CA LYS A 1 3.60 -9.10 12.00
C LYS A 1 4.36 -8.76 13.28
N GLU A 2 5.68 -8.86 13.31
CA GLU A 2 6.47 -8.78 14.56
C GLU A 2 6.57 -7.36 15.18
N LYS A 3 6.45 -6.29 14.38
CA LYS A 3 6.73 -4.91 14.81
C LYS A 3 5.51 -4.01 15.03
N GLY A 4 4.27 -4.54 15.05
CA GLY A 4 3.07 -3.71 15.22
C GLY A 4 2.96 -2.57 14.20
N VAL A 5 3.18 -2.88 12.91
CA VAL A 5 3.28 -1.90 11.83
C VAL A 5 1.91 -1.30 11.50
N ASN A 6 1.83 0.03 11.46
CA ASN A 6 0.59 0.74 11.10
C ASN A 6 0.40 0.91 9.59
N VAL A 7 1.50 1.11 8.84
CA VAL A 7 1.45 1.37 7.39
C VAL A 7 2.49 0.53 6.65
N VAL A 8 2.07 -0.11 5.56
CA VAL A 8 2.94 -0.79 4.58
C VAL A 8 2.86 -0.02 3.27
N ALA A 9 3.99 0.45 2.78
CA ALA A 9 4.09 1.15 1.50
C ALA A 9 4.80 0.28 0.47
N LEU A 10 4.17 0.07 -0.69
CA LEU A 10 4.74 -0.68 -1.82
C LEU A 10 5.00 0.26 -2.99
N SER A 11 6.17 0.10 -3.63
CA SER A 11 6.54 0.88 -4.81
C SER A 11 6.95 -0.05 -5.95
N ALA A 12 6.47 0.24 -7.16
CA ALA A 12 6.82 -0.48 -8.38
C ALA A 12 7.12 0.52 -9.49
N LEU A 13 8.30 0.40 -10.11
CA LEU A 13 8.66 1.21 -11.29
C LEU A 13 8.53 0.42 -12.60
N LEU A 14 8.45 -0.90 -12.52
CA LEU A 14 8.32 -1.80 -13.66
C LEU A 14 6.95 -2.46 -13.65
N THR A 15 6.30 -2.55 -14.80
CA THR A 15 5.00 -3.23 -14.93
C THR A 15 5.07 -4.71 -14.53
N THR A 16 6.22 -5.36 -14.72
CA THR A 16 6.49 -6.74 -14.28
C THR A 16 6.49 -6.92 -12.76
N THR A 17 6.74 -5.84 -12.00
CA THR A 17 6.74 -5.88 -10.52
C THR A 17 5.36 -5.58 -9.92
N MET A 18 4.43 -5.02 -10.69
CA MET A 18 3.08 -4.68 -10.22
C MET A 18 2.30 -5.89 -9.68
N PRO A 19 2.31 -7.09 -10.32
CA PRO A 19 1.62 -8.26 -9.76
C PRO A 19 2.14 -8.68 -8.38
N GLY A 20 3.41 -8.39 -8.08
CA GLY A 20 4.00 -8.63 -6.76
C GLY A 20 3.31 -7.84 -5.65
N MET A 21 2.78 -6.65 -5.95
CA MET A 21 2.03 -5.84 -4.97
C MET A 21 0.76 -6.54 -4.51
N LYS A 22 0.00 -7.13 -5.46
CA LYS A 22 -1.19 -7.91 -5.15
C LYS A 22 -0.85 -9.11 -4.27
N LYS A 23 0.21 -9.84 -4.61
CA LYS A 23 0.67 -10.99 -3.81
C LYS A 23 0.97 -10.57 -2.37
N VAL A 24 1.62 -9.42 -2.15
CA VAL A 24 1.88 -8.93 -0.79
C VAL A 24 0.59 -8.68 -0.02
N ILE A 25 -0.45 -8.13 -0.66
CA ILE A 25 -1.75 -7.90 -0.01
C ILE A 25 -2.42 -9.23 0.36
N GLU A 26 -2.43 -10.20 -0.54
CA GLU A 26 -2.96 -11.55 -0.30
C GLU A 26 -2.22 -12.25 0.85
N GLU A 27 -0.89 -12.12 0.91
CA GLU A 27 -0.08 -12.65 2.01
C GLU A 27 -0.40 -11.94 3.33
N LEU A 28 -0.66 -10.62 3.33
CA LEU A 28 -1.07 -9.88 4.53
C LEU A 28 -2.47 -10.31 5.03
N GLU A 29 -3.36 -10.67 4.11
CA GLU A 29 -4.69 -11.23 4.42
C GLU A 29 -4.59 -12.65 4.99
N SER A 30 -3.85 -13.53 4.31
CA SER A 30 -3.54 -14.89 4.78
C SER A 30 -2.86 -14.87 6.16
N ALA A 31 -2.02 -13.86 6.37
CA ALA A 31 -1.37 -13.61 7.63
C ALA A 31 -2.32 -13.09 8.74
N GLY A 32 -3.54 -12.68 8.42
CA GLY A 32 -4.51 -12.13 9.39
C GLY A 32 -4.13 -10.75 9.93
N VAL A 33 -3.21 -10.03 9.27
CA VAL A 33 -2.75 -8.70 9.70
C VAL A 33 -3.26 -7.57 8.82
N ARG A 34 -3.91 -7.88 7.69
CA ARG A 34 -4.49 -6.88 6.78
C ARG A 34 -5.43 -5.90 7.47
N GLY A 35 -6.20 -6.34 8.46
CA GLY A 35 -7.12 -5.47 9.21
C GLY A 35 -6.43 -4.53 10.22
N GLN A 36 -5.17 -4.81 10.57
CA GLN A 36 -4.40 -4.03 11.57
C GLN A 36 -3.41 -3.07 10.92
N THR A 37 -3.18 -3.18 9.61
CA THR A 37 -2.17 -2.42 8.88
C THR A 37 -2.77 -1.85 7.62
N LYS A 38 -2.54 -0.55 7.39
CA LYS A 38 -2.94 0.13 6.15
C LYS A 38 -1.91 -0.09 5.06
N VAL A 39 -2.35 -0.44 3.85
CA VAL A 39 -1.49 -0.68 2.70
C VAL A 39 -1.66 0.45 1.70
N MET A 40 -0.55 1.11 1.35
CA MET A 40 -0.51 2.11 0.28
C MET A 40 0.42 1.68 -0.85
N VAL A 41 0.08 2.06 -2.07
CA VAL A 41 0.88 1.75 -3.26
C VAL A 41 1.24 2.99 -4.07
N GLY A 42 2.35 2.93 -4.80
CA GLY A 42 2.78 4.01 -5.69
C GLY A 42 3.85 3.57 -6.68
N GLY A 43 4.27 4.51 -7.52
CA GLY A 43 5.28 4.30 -8.56
C GLY A 43 4.80 4.71 -9.95
N ALA A 44 5.72 4.79 -10.92
CA ALA A 44 5.47 5.37 -12.24
C ALA A 44 4.33 4.69 -13.05
N PRO A 45 4.21 3.35 -13.11
CA PRO A 45 3.12 2.68 -13.81
C PRO A 45 1.88 2.43 -12.94
N VAL A 46 1.92 2.79 -11.65
CA VAL A 46 0.81 2.53 -10.72
C VAL A 46 -0.24 3.63 -10.85
N THR A 47 -1.51 3.24 -10.75
CA THR A 47 -2.65 4.16 -10.81
C THR A 47 -3.59 3.92 -9.64
N GLN A 48 -4.46 4.89 -9.35
CA GLN A 48 -5.54 4.74 -8.37
C GLN A 48 -6.38 3.49 -8.67
N ARG A 49 -6.74 3.29 -9.94
CA ARG A 49 -7.52 2.12 -10.38
C ARG A 49 -6.82 0.80 -10.06
N PHE A 50 -5.51 0.72 -10.31
CA PHE A 50 -4.75 -0.48 -9.98
C PHE A 50 -4.72 -0.73 -8.46
N ALA A 51 -4.55 0.33 -7.67
CA ALA A 51 -4.58 0.23 -6.22
C ALA A 51 -5.92 -0.30 -5.68
N GLU A 52 -7.03 0.16 -6.24
CA GLU A 52 -8.38 -0.33 -5.91
C GLU A 52 -8.57 -1.79 -6.34
N GLU A 53 -8.09 -2.16 -7.54
CA GLU A 53 -8.19 -3.52 -8.07
C GLU A 53 -7.46 -4.56 -7.21
N ILE A 54 -6.31 -4.18 -6.65
CA ILE A 54 -5.53 -5.07 -5.76
C ILE A 54 -5.96 -5.00 -4.29
N GLY A 55 -6.90 -4.12 -3.92
CA GLY A 55 -7.36 -3.97 -2.54
C GLY A 55 -6.42 -3.19 -1.63
N ALA A 56 -5.63 -2.26 -2.16
CA ALA A 56 -4.84 -1.33 -1.35
C ALA A 56 -5.76 -0.27 -0.69
N ASP A 57 -5.39 0.21 0.50
CA ASP A 57 -6.15 1.26 1.20
C ASP A 57 -5.90 2.66 0.63
N GLY A 58 -4.83 2.84 -0.14
CA GLY A 58 -4.60 4.11 -0.80
C GLY A 58 -3.47 4.07 -1.82
N TYR A 59 -3.42 5.15 -2.60
CA TYR A 59 -2.45 5.34 -3.66
C TYR A 59 -1.91 6.76 -3.61
N SER A 60 -0.65 6.91 -3.98
CA SER A 60 -0.10 8.23 -4.28
C SER A 60 0.84 8.21 -5.47
N ALA A 61 0.70 9.22 -6.32
CA ALA A 61 1.58 9.46 -7.46
C ALA A 61 2.90 10.13 -7.07
N SER A 62 3.03 10.66 -5.84
CA SER A 62 4.21 11.40 -5.39
C SER A 62 4.61 11.04 -3.96
N ALA A 63 5.89 11.26 -3.64
CA ALA A 63 6.41 11.04 -2.29
C ALA A 63 5.72 11.95 -1.25
N THR A 64 5.43 13.20 -1.60
CA THR A 64 4.75 14.14 -0.71
C THR A 64 3.30 13.73 -0.44
N GLY A 65 2.58 13.27 -1.47
CA GLY A 65 1.22 12.75 -1.30
C GLY A 65 1.21 11.46 -0.48
N ALA A 66 2.21 10.60 -0.64
CA ALA A 66 2.41 9.39 0.16
C ALA A 66 2.58 9.71 1.65
N VAL A 67 3.34 10.76 2.00
CA VAL A 67 3.49 11.22 3.39
C VAL A 67 2.16 11.72 3.96
N ALA A 68 1.41 12.52 3.18
CA ALA A 68 0.10 13.00 3.61
C ALA A 68 -0.89 11.84 3.86
N LEU A 69 -0.91 10.85 2.96
CA LEU A 69 -1.74 9.66 3.08
C LEU A 69 -1.35 8.82 4.30
N ALA A 70 -0.06 8.62 4.53
CA ALA A 70 0.42 7.87 5.70
C ALA A 70 0.02 8.55 7.02
N ARG A 71 0.10 9.88 7.09
CA ARG A 71 -0.37 10.67 8.24
C ARG A 71 -1.88 10.51 8.48
N GLN A 72 -2.67 10.52 7.42
CA GLN A 72 -4.12 10.26 7.49
C GLN A 72 -4.42 8.86 8.04
N PHE A 73 -3.69 7.84 7.60
CA PHE A 73 -3.88 6.46 8.06
C PHE A 73 -3.61 6.24 9.55
N ILE A 74 -2.64 6.96 10.11
CA ILE A 74 -2.29 6.84 11.53
C ILE A 74 -3.03 7.88 12.41
N GLY A 75 -3.91 8.70 11.83
CA GLY A 75 -4.65 9.73 12.57
C GLY A 75 -3.76 10.86 13.11
N ALA A 76 -2.55 11.04 12.56
CA ALA A 76 -1.66 12.14 12.91
C ALA A 76 -2.05 13.38 12.08
N ALA A 77 -3.01 14.15 12.60
CA ALA A 77 -3.33 15.49 12.09
C ALA A 77 -2.20 16.47 12.45
#